data_AF-A0A379W2U0-F1
#
_entry.id   AF-A0A379W2U0-F1
#
_cell.length_a   1.000
_cell.length_b   1.000
_cell.length_c   1.000
_cell.angle_alpha   90.00
_cell.angle_beta   90.00
_cell.angle_gamma   90.00
#
_symmetry.space_group_name_H-M   'P 1'
#
loop_
_entity.id
_entity.type
_entity.pdbx_description
1 polymer ?
#
loop_
_entity_poly.entity_id
_entity_poly.type
_entity_poly.pdbx_seq_one_letter_code
_entity_poly.pdbx_strand_id
1 'polypeptide(L)'
;MKGMLPWQQLSGIDNAVEILYNAFREGIRIIVVGDFDADGATSTALSVLGMRALGCDNISYLVPNRFEDGYGLSPEVVDQAKARGAQLIVTVDNGISSHAGVAHAKTLGFR
;
A
#
# COMPACT_ATOMS: atom_id res chain seq x y z
N MET A 1 -14.65 16.02 11.34
CA MET A 1 -13.87 15.51 12.48
C MET A 1 -13.27 16.68 13.24
N LYS A 2 -13.53 16.80 14.54
CA LYS A 2 -12.80 17.76 15.41
C LYS A 2 -11.49 17.08 15.84
N GLY A 3 -10.35 17.77 15.71
CA GLY A 3 -9.06 17.31 16.24
C GLY A 3 -8.09 16.66 15.25
N MET A 4 -8.47 16.41 13.99
CA MET A 4 -7.50 16.02 12.96
C MET A 4 -6.76 17.24 12.43
N LEU A 5 -5.44 17.12 12.31
CA LEU A 5 -4.63 18.09 11.60
C LEU A 5 -4.99 18.10 10.11
N PRO A 6 -4.81 19.23 9.40
CA PRO A 6 -4.98 19.29 7.96
C PRO A 6 -4.09 18.26 7.26
N TRP A 7 -4.63 17.55 6.26
CA TRP A 7 -3.88 16.53 5.52
C TRP A 7 -2.63 17.09 4.84
N GLN A 8 -2.60 18.39 4.55
CA GLN A 8 -1.43 19.10 3.99
C GLN A 8 -0.19 19.04 4.89
N GLN A 9 -0.35 18.67 6.16
CA GLN A 9 0.78 18.48 7.08
C GLN A 9 1.38 17.07 7.02
N LEU A 10 0.75 16.13 6.30
CA LEU A 10 1.31 14.81 6.07
C LEU A 10 2.51 14.92 5.12
N SER A 11 3.69 14.55 5.62
CA SER A 11 4.93 14.60 4.83
C SER A 11 4.78 13.77 3.55
N GLY A 12 5.11 14.37 2.41
CA GLY A 12 5.08 13.71 1.10
C GLY A 12 3.69 13.48 0.51
N ILE A 13 2.62 14.05 1.10
CA ILE A 13 1.24 13.80 0.65
C ILE A 13 0.99 14.15 -0.81
N ASP A 14 1.53 15.29 -1.29
CA ASP A 14 1.35 15.70 -2.68
C ASP A 14 1.96 14.69 -3.67
N ASN A 15 3.17 14.21 -3.37
CA ASN A 15 3.85 13.19 -4.18
C ASN A 15 3.09 11.84 -4.14
N ALA A 16 2.59 11.44 -2.97
CA ALA A 16 1.80 10.22 -2.84
C ALA A 16 0.49 10.30 -3.65
N VAL A 17 -0.19 11.44 -3.61
CA VAL A 17 -1.41 11.70 -4.40
C VAL A 17 -1.09 11.68 -5.89
N GLU A 18 0.02 12.28 -6.34
CA GLU A 18 0.44 12.25 -7.74
C GLU A 18 0.70 10.81 -8.23
N ILE A 19 1.40 9.99 -7.44
CA ILE A 19 1.64 8.57 -7.77
C ILE A 19 0.32 7.81 -7.91
N LEU A 20 -0.60 7.97 -6.95
CA LEU A 20 -1.89 7.29 -6.98
C LEU A 20 -2.76 7.78 -8.15
N TYR A 21 -2.79 9.08 -8.40
CA TYR A 21 -3.55 9.67 -9.50
C TYR A 21 -3.05 9.16 -10.86
N ASN A 22 -1.74 9.09 -11.07
CA ASN A 22 -1.16 8.52 -12.29
C ASN A 22 -1.48 7.02 -12.39
N ALA A 23 -1.38 6.27 -11.29
CA ALA A 23 -1.75 4.86 -11.27
C ALA A 23 -3.21 4.62 -11.65
N PHE A 24 -4.13 5.49 -11.21
CA PHE A 24 -5.54 5.44 -11.57
C PHE A 24 -5.74 5.71 -13.05
N ARG A 25 -5.08 6.73 -13.59
CA ARG A 25 -5.16 7.11 -15.01
C ARG A 25 -4.60 6.03 -15.94
N GLU A 26 -3.52 5.38 -15.54
CA GLU A 26 -2.86 4.33 -16.31
C GLU A 26 -3.53 2.96 -16.12
N GLY A 27 -4.42 2.81 -15.14
CA GLY A 27 -5.11 1.55 -14.84
C GLY A 27 -4.17 0.45 -14.35
N ILE A 28 -2.99 0.81 -13.82
CA ILE A 28 -2.01 -0.17 -13.33
C ILE A 28 -2.53 -0.88 -12.08
N ARG A 29 -2.05 -2.10 -11.84
CA ARG A 29 -2.51 -2.89 -10.71
C ARG A 29 -1.89 -2.43 -9.40
N ILE A 30 -2.75 -1.99 -8.48
CA ILE A 30 -2.38 -1.57 -7.12
C ILE A 30 -2.67 -2.70 -6.13
N ILE A 31 -1.71 -2.99 -5.25
CA ILE A 31 -1.93 -3.87 -4.08
C ILE A 31 -1.70 -3.08 -2.81
N VAL A 32 -2.74 -2.99 -1.99
CA VAL A 32 -2.66 -2.44 -0.63
C VAL A 32 -2.12 -3.52 0.32
N VAL A 33 -0.97 -3.28 0.94
CA VAL A 33 -0.36 -4.17 1.93
C VAL A 33 -0.69 -3.66 3.32
N GLY A 34 -1.62 -4.34 3.99
CA GLY A 34 -2.08 -4.01 5.33
C GLY A 34 -1.33 -4.69 6.44
N ASP A 35 -1.68 -4.37 7.68
CA ASP A 35 -1.33 -5.15 8.86
C ASP A 35 -2.52 -6.02 9.34
N PHE A 36 -2.25 -7.01 10.18
CA PHE A 36 -3.23 -8.03 10.61
C PHE A 36 -4.08 -7.61 11.81
N ASP A 37 -3.74 -6.50 12.48
CA ASP A 37 -4.50 -6.01 13.63
C ASP A 37 -5.73 -5.18 13.20
N ALA A 38 -6.44 -4.61 14.19
CA ALA A 38 -7.67 -3.88 13.92
C ALA A 38 -7.46 -2.59 13.10
N ASP A 39 -6.35 -1.89 13.31
CA ASP A 39 -6.06 -0.66 12.55
C ASP A 39 -5.65 -1.04 11.12
N GLY A 40 -4.75 -2.00 10.96
CA GLY A 40 -4.33 -2.51 9.67
C GLY A 40 -5.47 -3.06 8.82
N ALA A 41 -6.37 -3.86 9.41
CA ALA A 41 -7.54 -4.39 8.72
C ALA A 41 -8.52 -3.28 8.30
N THR A 42 -8.77 -2.31 9.19
CA THR A 42 -9.69 -1.19 8.92
C THR A 42 -9.14 -0.26 7.85
N SER A 43 -7.86 0.11 7.97
CA SER A 43 -7.15 0.96 7.01
C SER A 43 -7.08 0.31 5.64
N THR A 44 -6.82 -1.00 5.57
CA THR A 44 -6.83 -1.76 4.30
C THR A 44 -8.20 -1.73 3.64
N ALA A 45 -9.26 -2.03 4.39
CA ALA A 45 -10.62 -2.01 3.87
C ALA A 45 -11.00 -0.60 3.40
N LEU A 46 -10.69 0.43 4.19
CA LEU A 46 -10.95 1.83 3.85
C LEU A 46 -10.23 2.25 2.56
N SER A 47 -8.94 1.93 2.42
CA SER A 47 -8.18 2.25 1.20
C SER A 47 -8.77 1.57 -0.03
N VAL A 48 -9.03 0.26 0.03
CA VAL A 48 -9.59 -0.47 -1.12
C VAL A 48 -10.97 0.06 -1.51
N LEU A 49 -11.87 0.25 -0.53
CA LEU A 49 -13.22 0.73 -0.79
C LEU A 49 -13.23 2.18 -1.28
N GLY A 50 -12.41 3.05 -0.67
CA GLY A 50 -12.29 4.45 -1.05
C GLY A 50 -11.72 4.63 -2.45
N MET A 51 -10.64 3.90 -2.78
CA MET A 51 -10.04 3.97 -4.12
C MET A 51 -10.99 3.42 -5.20
N ARG A 52 -11.73 2.34 -4.91
CA ARG A 52 -12.79 1.86 -5.83
C ARG A 52 -13.90 2.87 -6.02
N ALA A 53 -14.35 3.54 -4.96
CA ALA A 53 -15.35 4.59 -5.04
C ALA A 53 -14.88 5.80 -5.89
N LEU A 54 -13.57 6.00 -6.01
CA LEU A 54 -12.95 7.01 -6.88
C LEU A 54 -12.70 6.52 -8.32
N GLY A 55 -13.10 5.29 -8.66
CA GLY A 55 -12.96 4.72 -10.00
C GLY A 55 -11.69 3.89 -10.24
N CYS A 56 -10.94 3.53 -9.19
CA CYS A 56 -9.83 2.60 -9.32
C CYS A 56 -10.33 1.15 -9.29
N ASP A 57 -10.55 0.57 -10.47
CA ASP A 57 -11.04 -0.81 -10.58
C ASP A 57 -9.93 -1.87 -10.39
N ASN A 58 -8.69 -1.55 -10.76
CA ASN A 58 -7.56 -2.47 -10.71
C ASN A 58 -6.80 -2.43 -9.37
N ILE A 59 -7.54 -2.63 -8.28
CA ILE A 59 -7.01 -2.62 -6.92
C ILE A 59 -7.42 -3.86 -6.12
N SER A 60 -6.45 -4.42 -5.40
CA SER A 60 -6.65 -5.50 -4.44
C SER A 60 -5.84 -5.26 -3.17
N TYR A 61 -5.87 -6.20 -2.24
CA TYR A 61 -5.13 -6.14 -1.00
C TYR A 61 -4.33 -7.43 -0.73
N LEU A 62 -3.38 -7.30 0.17
CA LEU A 62 -2.58 -8.37 0.75
C LEU A 62 -2.42 -8.06 2.24
N VAL A 63 -2.86 -8.96 3.11
CA VAL A 63 -2.55 -8.91 4.55
C VAL A 63 -1.56 -10.06 4.79
N PRO A 64 -0.33 -9.76 5.26
CA PRO A 64 0.71 -10.76 5.45
C PRO A 64 0.39 -11.70 6.61
N ASN A 65 0.89 -12.94 6.56
CA ASN A 65 0.81 -13.86 7.67
C ASN A 65 1.95 -13.54 8.65
N ARG A 66 1.63 -13.00 9.82
CA ARG A 66 2.62 -12.59 10.83
C ARG A 66 3.65 -13.69 11.18
N PHE A 67 3.23 -14.96 11.18
CA PHE A 67 4.09 -16.07 11.60
C PHE A 67 5.05 -16.53 10.50
N GLU A 68 4.66 -16.38 9.24
CA GLU A 68 5.41 -16.85 8.07
C GLU A 68 6.20 -15.72 7.41
N ASP A 69 5.60 -14.54 7.31
CA ASP A 69 6.10 -13.40 6.53
C ASP A 69 6.78 -12.32 7.39
N GLY A 70 6.65 -12.41 8.71
CA GLY A 70 7.10 -11.38 9.65
C GLY A 70 6.16 -10.17 9.72
N TYR A 71 6.71 -8.99 10.02
CA TYR A 71 5.94 -7.75 10.21
C TYR A 71 6.13 -6.76 9.05
N GLY A 72 5.01 -6.23 8.53
CA GLY A 72 5.00 -5.22 7.47
C GLY A 72 5.47 -5.73 6.10
N LEU A 73 6.12 -4.85 5.33
CA LEU A 73 6.60 -5.17 3.99
C LEU A 73 7.97 -5.88 4.04
N SER A 74 7.97 -7.21 4.09
CA SER A 74 9.16 -8.05 3.93
C SER A 74 9.45 -8.38 2.45
N PRO A 75 10.66 -8.85 2.09
CA PRO A 75 10.95 -9.33 0.74
C PRO A 75 9.95 -10.38 0.25
N GLU A 76 9.54 -11.29 1.12
CA GLU A 76 8.56 -12.34 0.84
C GLU A 76 7.18 -11.74 0.51
N VAL A 77 6.74 -10.73 1.25
CA VAL A 77 5.48 -10.02 0.98
C VAL A 77 5.55 -9.25 -0.35
N VAL A 78 6.70 -8.68 -0.69
CA VAL A 78 6.94 -8.05 -1.99
C VAL A 78 6.84 -9.08 -3.12
N ASP A 79 7.41 -10.27 -2.96
CA ASP A 79 7.31 -11.36 -3.93
C ASP A 79 5.88 -11.84 -4.09
N GLN A 80 5.12 -11.97 -2.99
CA GLN A 80 3.69 -12.28 -3.03
C GLN A 80 2.90 -11.21 -3.79
N ALA A 81 3.17 -9.92 -3.53
CA ALA A 81 2.53 -8.83 -4.25
C ALA A 81 2.87 -8.86 -5.74
N LYS A 82 4.15 -9.10 -6.09
CA LYS A 82 4.61 -9.23 -7.48
C LYS A 82 3.97 -10.41 -8.19
N ALA A 83 3.86 -11.57 -7.54
CA ALA A 83 3.21 -12.76 -8.07
C ALA A 83 1.71 -12.54 -8.34
N ARG A 84 1.06 -11.66 -7.57
CA ARG A 84 -0.30 -11.18 -7.80
C ARG A 84 -0.39 -10.09 -8.87
N GLY A 85 0.71 -9.76 -9.55
CA GLY A 85 0.78 -8.79 -10.63
C GLY A 85 0.80 -7.33 -10.16
N ALA A 86 1.19 -7.05 -8.92
CA ALA A 86 1.34 -5.67 -8.46
C ALA A 86 2.31 -4.89 -9.37
N GLN A 87 1.88 -3.69 -9.74
CA GLN A 87 2.70 -2.66 -10.38
C GLN A 87 2.97 -1.50 -9.42
N LEU A 88 2.07 -1.29 -8.45
CA LEU A 88 2.23 -0.38 -7.33
C LEU A 88 1.87 -1.10 -6.02
N ILE A 89 2.69 -0.91 -5.00
CA ILE A 89 2.43 -1.37 -3.63
C ILE A 89 2.13 -0.16 -2.76
N VAL A 90 1.04 -0.20 -2.00
CA VAL A 90 0.68 0.84 -1.03
C VAL A 90 0.62 0.20 0.35
N THR A 91 1.52 0.56 1.25
CA THR A 91 1.46 0.06 2.63
C THR A 91 0.49 0.90 3.46
N VAL A 92 -0.28 0.25 4.33
CA VAL A 92 -1.13 0.91 5.33
C VAL A 92 -0.89 0.27 6.69
N ASP A 93 -0.79 1.10 7.73
CA ASP A 93 -0.46 0.68 9.11
C ASP A 93 0.88 -0.07 9.26
N ASN A 94 1.77 0.05 8.27
CA ASN A 94 3.12 -0.51 8.33
C ASN A 94 4.07 0.21 7.35
N GLY A 95 5.35 -0.21 7.32
CA GLY A 95 6.28 0.12 6.23
C GLY A 95 7.44 1.05 6.60
N ILE A 96 7.34 1.85 7.67
CA ILE A 96 8.38 2.85 8.01
C ILE A 96 9.76 2.23 8.27
N SER A 97 9.79 1.00 8.78
CA SER A 97 11.00 0.22 9.07
C SER A 97 11.30 -0.86 8.01
N SER A 98 10.52 -0.96 6.94
CA SER A 98 10.59 -2.03 5.93
C SER A 98 11.70 -1.82 4.90
N HIS A 99 12.91 -1.48 5.35
CA HIS A 99 14.05 -1.18 4.47
C HIS A 99 14.40 -2.35 3.54
N ALA A 100 14.38 -3.58 4.05
CA ALA A 100 14.68 -4.78 3.26
C ALA A 100 13.63 -5.02 2.17
N GLY A 101 12.34 -4.93 2.51
CA GLY A 101 11.25 -5.05 1.53
C GLY A 101 11.30 -3.94 0.47
N VAL A 102 11.51 -2.69 0.88
CA VAL A 102 11.66 -1.57 -0.06
C VAL A 102 12.86 -1.76 -0.98
N ALA A 103 14.01 -2.20 -0.46
CA ALA A 103 15.20 -2.48 -1.27
C ALA A 103 14.91 -3.60 -2.28
N HIS A 104 14.30 -4.70 -1.84
CA HIS A 104 13.90 -5.81 -2.70
C HIS A 104 12.91 -5.37 -3.79
N ALA A 105 11.88 -4.60 -3.44
CA ALA A 105 10.91 -4.07 -4.40
C ALA A 105 11.59 -3.23 -5.50
N LYS A 106 12.58 -2.41 -5.14
CA LYS A 106 13.37 -1.66 -6.12
C LYS A 106 14.13 -2.56 -7.09
N THR A 107 14.68 -3.69 -6.62
CA THR A 107 15.34 -4.66 -7.53
C THR A 107 14.37 -5.29 -8.54
N LEU A 108 13.09 -5.39 -8.19
CA LEU A 108 12.03 -5.94 -9.04
C LEU A 108 11.36 -4.88 -9.94
N GLY A 109 11.88 -3.65 -9.93
CA GLY A 109 11.42 -2.53 -10.76
C GLY A 109 10.19 -1.80 -10.23
N PHE A 110 9.81 -2.00 -8.95
CA PHE A 110 8.86 -1.11 -8.31
C PHE A 110 9.50 0.28 -8.11
N ARG A 111 8.68 1.32 -8.30
CA ARG A 111 9.11 2.71 -8.20
C ARG A 111 8.91 3.25 -6.78
#